data_AF-A0A8J1KQV3-F1
#
_entry.id   AF-A0A8J1KQV3-F1
#
_cell.length_a   1.000
_cell.length_b   1.000
_cell.length_c   1.000
_cell.angle_alpha   90.00
_cell.angle_beta   90.00
_cell.angle_gamma   90.00
#
_symmetry.space_group_name_H-M   'P 1'
#
loop_
_entity.id
_entity.type
_entity.pdbx_description
1 polymer ?
#
loop_
_entity_poly.entity_id
_entity_poly.type
_entity_poly.pdbx_seq_one_letter_code
_entity_poly.pdbx_strand_id
1 'polypeptide(L)'
;MDLSERRRCPAGQVVKSCIEGKTNKDWIKESGERKSDAANDDKKICRNAQTSLYRSIKRRWRVEKQTENKKKTIKRINIEKGKISKESQAEKKTSKDERIKRRRFEEGDIEKESQAEKKTIKDERIKRRRFEEGEIEKESQAEKKTSEGESIKGRAVKEGQLQKESQAKKKTSKLERSKTSQVDVDDKKIREENSKGRNIKQNEDNNKRSRSEDPLEEGGSIQKRPCLDIERPATLDSDNYKFHTVLGQGGFGWVILASFRPKKQLVAIKILKKQKNNCDSIAKEARLLKISRECAFLCHSYATFQSELEAFFVLEYASGKSLWQMILRDGNLPMSRIIFYTAEMVVALQFLHSKGIIHRDLKPDNVLVDKDGHIKICDFGLAKENITGQKNNYGLAGTRGYRAPEVLLQDEYNAAVDWWSFGVIMYEMATGKLPYSTSGSILNQTYAIMTETPDYPSYMSEEMLDLLSKLLETDDTKRIGLNGNIREHPFYSTINWDDLENRRLETPFQPGMPSADDFYEFPLPFSTHNCNGKNLKDFSEVDPNWNWQE
;
A
#
# COMPACT_ATOMS: atom_id res chain seq x y z
N MET A 1 -44.15 -2.91 -61.12
CA MET A 1 -43.20 -4.04 -60.94
C MET A 1 -41.81 -3.43 -60.85
N ASP A 2 -40.98 -3.59 -59.84
CA ASP A 2 -41.12 -4.07 -58.47
C ASP A 2 -39.93 -3.47 -57.69
N LEU A 3 -40.14 -3.13 -56.43
CA LEU A 3 -39.18 -2.62 -55.47
C LEU A 3 -38.54 -3.80 -54.74
N SER A 4 -37.45 -4.38 -55.26
CA SER A 4 -36.59 -5.26 -54.46
C SER A 4 -35.24 -5.53 -55.14
N GLU A 5 -34.18 -4.85 -54.66
CA GLU A 5 -32.88 -5.44 -54.28
C GLU A 5 -31.70 -4.45 -54.36
N ARG A 6 -30.92 -4.46 -53.26
CA ARG A 6 -29.50 -4.03 -53.14
C ARG A 6 -29.20 -2.55 -52.93
N ARG A 7 -29.60 -2.05 -51.75
CA ARG A 7 -28.68 -1.33 -50.85
C ARG A 7 -28.07 -2.32 -49.86
N ARG A 8 -26.75 -2.47 -49.82
CA ARG A 8 -26.01 -2.84 -48.59
C ARG A 8 -24.79 -1.95 -48.46
N CYS A 9 -24.77 -1.23 -47.35
CA CYS A 9 -23.75 -0.26 -46.95
C CYS A 9 -22.40 -0.99 -46.69
N PRO A 10 -21.24 -0.48 -47.14
CA PRO A 10 -19.94 -1.18 -46.98
C PRO A 10 -19.38 -1.14 -45.55
N ALA A 11 -20.04 -0.45 -44.61
CA ALA A 11 -19.56 -0.29 -43.25
C ALA A 11 -19.47 -1.63 -42.47
N GLY A 12 -20.24 -2.65 -42.84
CA GLY A 12 -20.24 -3.95 -42.17
C GLY A 12 -19.05 -4.86 -42.54
N GLN A 13 -18.48 -4.72 -43.74
CA GLN A 13 -17.35 -5.56 -44.18
C GLN A 13 -16.00 -5.05 -43.64
N VAL A 14 -15.87 -3.74 -43.39
CA VAL A 14 -14.66 -3.16 -42.78
C VAL A 14 -14.53 -3.58 -41.31
N VAL A 15 -15.65 -3.66 -40.58
CA VAL A 15 -15.67 -4.09 -39.17
C VAL A 15 -15.30 -5.58 -39.02
N LYS A 16 -15.71 -6.44 -39.95
CA LYS A 16 -15.36 -7.87 -39.94
C LYS A 16 -13.87 -8.10 -40.24
N SER A 17 -13.32 -7.37 -41.20
CA SER A 17 -11.89 -7.42 -41.56
C SER A 17 -10.95 -6.94 -40.44
N CYS A 18 -11.36 -5.93 -39.65
CA CYS A 18 -10.58 -5.46 -38.49
C CYS A 18 -10.62 -6.40 -37.28
N ILE A 19 -11.64 -7.25 -37.15
CA ILE A 19 -11.75 -8.26 -36.08
C ILE A 19 -10.93 -9.51 -36.42
N GLU A 20 -10.74 -9.83 -37.72
CA GLU A 20 -10.05 -11.03 -38.21
C GLU A 20 -8.51 -10.89 -38.31
N GLY A 21 -7.92 -9.77 -37.87
CA GLY A 21 -6.46 -9.69 -37.66
C GLY A 21 -5.60 -9.67 -38.93
N LYS A 22 -6.12 -9.22 -40.08
CA LYS A 22 -5.30 -9.01 -41.29
C LYS A 22 -4.22 -7.95 -41.03
N THR A 23 -2.97 -8.27 -41.36
CA THR A 23 -1.84 -7.34 -41.21
C THR A 23 -1.75 -6.40 -42.41
N ASN A 24 -1.04 -5.27 -42.24
CA ASN A 24 -0.79 -4.30 -43.32
C ASN A 24 -0.15 -4.93 -44.59
N LYS A 25 0.50 -6.11 -44.48
CA LYS A 25 1.08 -6.83 -45.61
C LYS A 25 0.05 -7.53 -46.50
N ASP A 26 -1.13 -7.86 -45.96
CA ASP A 26 -2.17 -8.58 -46.69
C ASP A 26 -2.98 -7.63 -47.60
N TRP A 27 -3.15 -6.37 -47.17
CA TRP A 27 -3.80 -5.33 -47.98
C TRP A 27 -2.95 -4.84 -49.16
N ILE A 28 -1.63 -4.78 -48.99
CA ILE A 28 -0.69 -4.32 -50.02
C ILE A 28 -0.54 -5.34 -51.16
N LYS A 29 -0.82 -6.63 -50.93
CA LYS A 29 -0.84 -7.66 -51.98
C LYS A 29 -2.12 -7.65 -52.84
N GLU A 30 -3.26 -7.25 -52.28
CA GLU A 30 -4.54 -7.19 -53.02
C GLU A 30 -4.78 -5.86 -53.73
N SER A 31 -4.12 -4.77 -53.29
CA SER A 31 -4.26 -3.45 -53.90
C SER A 31 -3.02 -3.12 -54.73
N GLY A 32 -3.05 -3.55 -56.00
CA GLY A 32 -2.09 -3.11 -57.01
C GLY A 32 -1.88 -1.59 -56.96
N GLU A 33 -0.60 -1.20 -57.05
CA GLU A 33 -0.03 0.15 -57.04
C GLU A 33 -1.05 1.30 -57.08
N ARG A 34 -1.40 1.84 -55.92
CA ARG A 34 -2.06 3.15 -55.81
C ARG A 34 -1.18 4.14 -55.05
N LYS A 35 -1.06 5.32 -55.66
CA LYS A 35 -0.16 6.43 -55.32
C LYS A 35 -0.29 6.90 -53.87
N SER A 36 0.80 7.48 -53.37
CA SER A 36 1.11 7.91 -51.99
C SER A 36 0.04 8.69 -51.23
N ASP A 37 -0.87 9.37 -51.92
CA ASP A 37 -1.83 10.28 -51.29
C ASP A 37 -3.08 9.54 -50.76
N ALA A 38 -3.53 8.49 -51.47
CA ALA A 38 -4.64 7.65 -51.03
C ALA A 38 -4.29 6.86 -49.76
N ALA A 39 -3.03 6.42 -49.63
CA ALA A 39 -2.55 5.73 -48.44
C ALA A 39 -2.51 6.63 -47.19
N ASN A 40 -2.37 7.94 -47.37
CA ASN A 40 -2.43 8.91 -46.26
C ASN A 40 -3.86 9.22 -45.84
N ASP A 41 -4.79 9.31 -46.79
CA ASP A 41 -6.21 9.48 -46.50
C ASP A 41 -6.81 8.21 -45.88
N ASP A 42 -6.42 7.02 -46.32
CA ASP A 42 -6.84 5.75 -45.69
C ASP A 42 -6.30 5.61 -44.25
N LYS A 43 -5.07 6.07 -43.98
CA LYS A 43 -4.54 6.17 -42.60
C LYS A 43 -5.32 7.16 -41.74
N LYS A 44 -5.76 8.28 -42.32
CA LYS A 44 -6.56 9.31 -41.64
C LYS A 44 -7.97 8.82 -41.37
N ILE A 45 -8.58 8.10 -42.31
CA ILE A 45 -9.88 7.46 -42.17
C ILE A 45 -9.82 6.34 -41.12
N CYS A 46 -8.77 5.50 -41.12
CA CYS A 46 -8.55 4.52 -40.05
C CYS A 46 -8.39 5.18 -38.69
N ARG A 47 -7.57 6.24 -38.56
CA ARG A 47 -7.46 7.00 -37.30
C ARG A 47 -8.81 7.58 -36.87
N ASN A 48 -9.59 8.14 -37.78
CA ASN A 48 -10.89 8.73 -37.47
C ASN A 48 -11.94 7.66 -37.09
N ALA A 49 -11.92 6.50 -37.75
CA ALA A 49 -12.79 5.37 -37.44
C ALA A 49 -12.42 4.72 -36.09
N GLN A 50 -11.12 4.56 -35.82
CA GLN A 50 -10.62 4.11 -34.52
C GLN A 50 -11.01 5.11 -33.43
N THR A 51 -10.85 6.41 -33.68
CA THR A 51 -11.28 7.48 -32.75
C THR A 51 -12.80 7.51 -32.56
N SER A 52 -13.59 7.16 -33.59
CA SER A 52 -15.06 7.11 -33.52
C SER A 52 -15.58 5.88 -32.76
N LEU A 53 -15.02 4.70 -33.03
CA LEU A 53 -15.28 3.48 -32.27
C LEU A 53 -14.85 3.68 -30.82
N TYR A 54 -13.69 4.30 -30.62
CA TYR A 54 -13.14 4.63 -29.32
C TYR A 54 -14.00 5.66 -28.54
N ARG A 55 -14.46 6.74 -29.18
CA ARG A 55 -15.43 7.68 -28.59
C ARG A 55 -16.76 7.00 -28.29
N SER A 56 -17.17 6.03 -29.12
CA SER A 56 -18.38 5.24 -28.89
C SER A 56 -18.22 4.30 -27.70
N ILE A 57 -17.07 3.63 -27.55
CA ILE A 57 -16.74 2.81 -26.38
C ILE A 57 -16.68 3.71 -25.13
N LYS A 58 -15.98 4.85 -25.18
CA LYS A 58 -15.90 5.81 -24.06
C LYS A 58 -17.27 6.36 -23.67
N ARG A 59 -18.13 6.68 -24.64
CA ARG A 59 -19.52 7.10 -24.39
C ARG A 59 -20.35 5.97 -23.79
N ARG A 60 -20.27 4.77 -24.36
CA ARG A 60 -21.01 3.60 -23.90
C ARG A 60 -20.62 3.21 -22.48
N TRP A 61 -19.33 3.17 -22.20
CA TRP A 61 -18.78 2.97 -20.86
C TRP A 61 -19.21 4.05 -19.87
N ARG A 62 -19.17 5.33 -20.26
CA ARG A 62 -19.65 6.45 -19.40
C ARG A 62 -21.14 6.31 -19.08
N VAL A 63 -21.95 5.89 -20.06
CA VAL A 63 -23.38 5.61 -19.87
C VAL A 63 -23.55 4.39 -18.96
N GLU A 64 -22.81 3.30 -19.18
CA GLU A 64 -22.88 2.08 -18.37
C GLU A 64 -22.48 2.36 -16.91
N LYS A 65 -21.37 3.06 -16.64
CA LYS A 65 -20.98 3.52 -15.29
C LYS A 65 -22.04 4.41 -14.64
N GLN A 66 -22.68 5.32 -15.40
CA GLN A 66 -23.80 6.11 -14.88
C GLN A 66 -25.01 5.23 -14.53
N THR A 67 -25.32 4.22 -15.34
CA THR A 67 -26.40 3.27 -15.04
C THR A 67 -26.08 2.39 -13.84
N GLU A 68 -24.82 1.98 -13.67
CA GLU A 68 -24.38 1.17 -12.54
C GLU A 68 -24.35 1.98 -11.23
N ASN A 69 -23.90 3.24 -11.27
CA ASN A 69 -24.03 4.15 -10.14
C ASN A 69 -25.50 4.40 -9.79
N LYS A 70 -26.39 4.57 -10.78
CA LYS A 70 -27.84 4.64 -10.54
C LYS A 70 -28.37 3.36 -9.88
N LYS A 71 -27.95 2.18 -10.34
CA LYS A 71 -28.33 0.89 -9.73
C LYS A 71 -27.83 0.75 -8.29
N LYS A 72 -26.59 1.17 -8.01
CA LYS A 72 -26.03 1.19 -6.64
C LYS A 72 -26.80 2.15 -5.73
N THR A 73 -27.15 3.35 -6.22
CA THR A 73 -27.98 4.31 -5.49
C THR A 73 -29.39 3.77 -5.22
N ILE A 74 -30.04 3.17 -6.22
CA ILE A 74 -31.37 2.54 -6.06
C ILE A 74 -31.29 1.39 -5.05
N LYS A 75 -30.25 0.56 -5.10
CA LYS A 75 -30.03 -0.52 -4.14
C LYS A 75 -29.87 0.01 -2.71
N ARG A 76 -29.11 1.09 -2.51
CA ARG A 76 -29.00 1.77 -1.20
C ARG A 76 -30.35 2.29 -0.72
N ILE A 77 -31.09 3.01 -1.56
CA ILE A 77 -32.43 3.53 -1.24
C ILE A 77 -33.39 2.39 -0.85
N ASN A 78 -33.34 1.26 -1.55
CA ASN A 78 -34.19 0.11 -1.25
C ASN A 78 -33.80 -0.60 0.06
N ILE A 79 -32.50 -0.64 0.40
CA ILE A 79 -32.03 -1.13 1.70
C ILE A 79 -32.48 -0.19 2.82
N GLU A 80 -32.36 1.12 2.64
CA GLU A 80 -32.84 2.15 3.58
C GLU A 80 -34.35 2.01 3.82
N LYS A 81 -35.14 1.93 2.74
CA LYS A 81 -36.60 1.71 2.82
C LYS A 81 -36.95 0.38 3.49
N GLY A 82 -36.16 -0.66 3.25
CA GLY A 82 -36.31 -1.96 3.90
C GLY A 82 -36.03 -1.90 5.41
N LYS A 83 -35.04 -1.11 5.85
CA LYS A 83 -34.74 -0.86 7.27
C LYS A 83 -35.86 -0.08 7.95
N ILE A 84 -36.31 1.03 7.35
CA ILE A 84 -37.40 1.86 7.86
C ILE A 84 -38.71 1.05 7.98
N SER A 85 -39.00 0.17 7.02
CA SER A 85 -40.17 -0.71 7.07
C SER A 85 -40.08 -1.75 8.21
N LYS A 86 -38.88 -2.33 8.42
CA LYS A 86 -38.64 -3.28 9.52
C LYS A 86 -38.68 -2.61 10.90
N GLU A 87 -38.15 -1.39 11.02
CA GLU A 87 -38.23 -0.58 12.24
C GLU A 87 -39.68 -0.22 12.57
N SER A 88 -40.48 0.22 11.58
CA SER A 88 -41.91 0.49 11.77
C SER A 88 -42.71 -0.76 12.16
N GLN A 89 -42.35 -1.95 11.64
CA GLN A 89 -42.96 -3.22 12.05
C GLN A 89 -42.53 -3.65 13.45
N ALA A 90 -41.28 -3.38 13.86
CA ALA A 90 -40.77 -3.66 15.19
C ALA A 90 -41.41 -2.74 16.25
N GLU A 91 -41.60 -1.45 15.94
CA GLU A 91 -42.33 -0.49 16.79
C GLU A 91 -43.81 -0.87 16.96
N LYS A 92 -44.46 -1.35 15.89
CA LYS A 92 -45.84 -1.86 15.98
C LYS A 92 -45.93 -3.15 16.80
N LYS A 93 -44.93 -4.04 16.73
CA LYS A 93 -44.87 -5.26 17.55
C LYS A 93 -44.62 -4.94 19.03
N THR A 94 -43.67 -4.07 19.33
CA THR A 94 -43.37 -3.64 20.71
C THR A 94 -44.56 -2.93 21.34
N SER A 95 -45.24 -2.04 20.61
CA SER A 95 -46.49 -1.40 21.06
C SER A 95 -47.60 -2.42 21.33
N LYS A 96 -47.75 -3.46 20.49
CA LYS A 96 -48.73 -4.53 20.68
C LYS A 96 -48.38 -5.43 21.89
N ASP A 97 -47.11 -5.75 22.08
CA ASP A 97 -46.62 -6.54 23.21
C ASP A 97 -46.75 -5.78 24.54
N GLU A 98 -46.51 -4.47 24.57
CA GLU A 98 -46.78 -3.64 25.75
C GLU A 98 -48.28 -3.60 26.09
N ARG A 99 -49.16 -3.51 25.08
CA ARG A 99 -50.62 -3.53 25.28
C ARG A 99 -51.11 -4.87 25.84
N ILE A 100 -50.51 -5.97 25.39
CA ILE A 100 -50.79 -7.32 25.90
C ILE A 100 -50.27 -7.49 27.33
N LYS A 101 -49.09 -6.95 27.65
CA LYS A 101 -48.55 -6.97 29.02
C LYS A 101 -49.41 -6.17 29.99
N ARG A 102 -49.90 -4.98 29.59
CA ARG A 102 -50.81 -4.17 30.42
C ARG A 102 -52.14 -4.90 30.70
N ARG A 103 -52.75 -5.51 29.68
CA ARG A 103 -53.98 -6.32 29.88
C ARG A 103 -53.75 -7.50 30.82
N ARG A 104 -52.63 -8.22 30.68
CA ARG A 104 -52.30 -9.32 31.60
C ARG A 104 -52.04 -8.87 33.04
N PHE A 105 -51.51 -7.65 33.21
CA PHE A 105 -51.31 -7.05 34.52
C PHE A 105 -52.65 -6.64 35.14
N GLU A 106 -53.53 -5.98 34.38
CA GLU A 106 -54.89 -5.62 34.79
C GLU A 106 -55.75 -6.86 35.12
N GLU A 107 -55.72 -7.91 34.29
CA GLU A 107 -56.42 -9.18 34.57
C GLU A 107 -55.89 -9.87 35.83
N GLY A 108 -54.56 -9.84 36.04
CA GLY A 108 -53.93 -10.41 37.23
C GLY A 108 -54.24 -9.63 38.52
N ASP A 109 -54.44 -8.32 38.42
CA ASP A 109 -54.85 -7.49 39.56
C ASP A 109 -56.34 -7.68 39.90
N ILE A 110 -57.20 -7.84 38.88
CA ILE A 110 -58.63 -8.19 39.07
C ILE A 110 -58.78 -9.57 39.73
N GLU A 111 -57.96 -10.56 39.35
CA GLU A 111 -57.98 -11.88 40.01
C GLU A 111 -57.52 -11.81 41.47
N LYS A 112 -56.50 -11.01 41.79
CA LYS A 112 -56.04 -10.82 43.17
C LYS A 112 -57.08 -10.10 44.02
N GLU A 113 -57.77 -9.11 43.45
CA GLU A 113 -58.83 -8.36 44.13
C GLU A 113 -60.03 -9.27 44.42
N SER A 114 -60.44 -10.11 43.46
CA SER A 114 -61.48 -11.14 43.65
C SER A 114 -61.09 -12.20 44.69
N GLN A 115 -59.82 -12.62 44.73
CA GLN A 115 -59.32 -13.56 45.75
C GLN A 115 -59.23 -12.93 47.14
N ALA A 116 -58.84 -11.65 47.22
CA ALA A 116 -58.83 -10.90 48.47
C ALA A 116 -60.25 -10.74 49.02
N GLU A 117 -61.21 -10.41 48.16
CA GLU A 117 -62.63 -10.26 48.52
C GLU A 117 -63.26 -11.58 48.99
N LYS A 118 -62.96 -12.70 48.32
CA LYS A 118 -63.35 -14.03 48.77
C LYS A 118 -62.72 -14.39 50.13
N LYS A 119 -61.50 -13.92 50.41
CA LYS A 119 -60.82 -14.14 51.68
C LYS A 119 -61.44 -13.32 52.81
N THR A 120 -61.78 -12.06 52.58
CA THR A 120 -62.51 -11.22 53.55
C THR A 120 -63.90 -11.78 53.85
N ILE A 121 -64.64 -12.24 52.85
CA ILE A 121 -65.95 -12.88 53.05
C ILE A 121 -65.81 -14.18 53.88
N LYS A 122 -64.74 -14.96 53.65
CA LYS A 122 -64.46 -16.17 54.42
C LYS A 122 -64.08 -15.84 55.87
N ASP A 123 -63.27 -14.81 56.09
CA ASP A 123 -62.86 -14.35 57.41
C ASP A 123 -64.03 -13.73 58.20
N GLU A 124 -64.96 -13.01 57.55
CA GLU A 124 -66.20 -12.54 58.17
C GLU A 124 -67.15 -13.68 58.55
N ARG A 125 -67.27 -14.72 57.72
CA ARG A 125 -68.02 -15.94 58.07
C ARG A 125 -67.43 -16.66 59.28
N ILE A 126 -66.09 -16.73 59.37
CA ILE A 126 -65.40 -17.33 60.54
C ILE A 126 -65.62 -16.47 61.79
N LYS A 127 -65.61 -15.14 61.68
CA LYS A 127 -65.91 -14.23 62.80
C LYS A 127 -67.35 -14.36 63.28
N ARG A 128 -68.34 -14.49 62.37
CA ARG A 128 -69.75 -14.72 62.75
C ARG A 128 -69.94 -16.06 63.46
N ARG A 129 -69.34 -17.15 62.96
CA ARG A 129 -69.38 -18.44 63.67
C ARG A 129 -68.74 -18.38 65.05
N ARG A 130 -67.60 -17.71 65.22
CA ARG A 130 -66.98 -17.53 66.55
C ARG A 130 -67.81 -16.64 67.47
N PHE A 131 -68.60 -15.71 66.93
CA PHE A 131 -69.50 -14.89 67.72
C PHE A 131 -70.72 -15.70 68.19
N GLU A 132 -71.31 -16.50 67.30
CA GLU A 132 -72.40 -17.44 67.63
C GLU A 132 -71.94 -18.52 68.62
N GLU A 133 -70.77 -19.13 68.41
CA GLU A 133 -70.17 -20.11 69.36
C GLU A 133 -69.83 -19.45 70.71
N GLY A 134 -69.39 -18.19 70.70
CA GLY A 134 -69.07 -17.43 71.91
C GLY A 134 -70.30 -16.94 72.70
N GLU A 135 -71.46 -16.79 72.07
CA GLU A 135 -72.73 -16.52 72.76
C GLU A 135 -73.31 -17.80 73.38
N ILE A 136 -73.18 -18.93 72.69
CA ILE A 136 -73.57 -20.26 73.21
C ILE A 136 -72.68 -20.68 74.40
N GLU A 137 -71.39 -20.34 74.39
CA GLU A 137 -70.49 -20.53 75.54
C GLU A 137 -70.77 -19.56 76.71
N LYS A 138 -71.32 -18.37 76.46
CA LYS A 138 -71.69 -17.43 77.53
C LYS A 138 -73.01 -17.79 78.21
N GLU A 139 -73.99 -18.33 77.49
CA GLU A 139 -75.21 -18.88 78.09
C GLU A 139 -74.92 -20.16 78.90
N SER A 140 -74.05 -21.05 78.41
CA SER A 140 -73.68 -22.28 79.15
C SER A 140 -72.73 -22.07 80.34
N GLN A 141 -72.00 -20.94 80.40
CA GLN A 141 -71.17 -20.56 81.55
C GLN A 141 -71.90 -19.70 82.60
N ALA A 142 -73.08 -19.17 82.29
CA ALA A 142 -73.96 -18.51 83.26
C ALA A 142 -74.75 -19.51 84.13
N GLU A 143 -75.01 -20.73 83.63
CA GLU A 143 -75.70 -21.79 84.38
C GLU A 143 -74.78 -22.69 85.22
N LYS A 144 -73.45 -22.58 85.07
CA LYS A 144 -72.46 -23.41 85.80
C LYS A 144 -71.65 -22.71 86.89
N LYS A 145 -72.04 -21.50 87.30
CA LYS A 145 -71.43 -20.76 88.44
C LYS A 145 -72.28 -20.77 89.72
N THR A 146 -73.18 -21.73 89.85
CA THR A 146 -73.85 -22.11 91.11
C THR A 146 -73.64 -23.61 91.36
N SER A 147 -72.40 -24.04 91.55
CA SER A 147 -72.04 -25.25 92.30
C SER A 147 -70.51 -25.39 92.34
N GLU A 148 -69.98 -25.33 93.57
CA GLU A 148 -68.81 -26.10 94.04
C GLU A 148 -67.45 -25.81 93.35
N GLY A 149 -66.43 -25.20 93.98
CA GLY A 149 -66.17 -25.05 95.41
C GLY A 149 -65.66 -26.33 96.05
N GLU A 150 -64.41 -26.73 95.76
CA GLU A 150 -63.40 -27.23 96.73
C GLU A 150 -62.29 -28.10 96.10
N SER A 151 -61.16 -28.17 96.82
CA SER A 151 -60.05 -29.13 96.70
C SER A 151 -58.95 -28.85 95.65
N ILE A 152 -57.84 -28.21 96.05
CA ILE A 152 -56.65 -28.76 96.75
C ILE A 152 -55.61 -29.37 95.81
N LYS A 153 -54.49 -28.64 95.73
CA LYS A 153 -53.06 -29.03 95.70
C LYS A 153 -52.68 -30.31 94.92
N GLY A 154 -51.75 -30.08 93.98
CA GLY A 154 -50.40 -30.60 94.18
C GLY A 154 -49.72 -31.24 92.97
N ARG A 155 -48.52 -30.71 92.68
CA ARG A 155 -47.34 -31.41 92.12
C ARG A 155 -47.46 -31.86 90.65
N ALA A 156 -46.42 -31.81 89.81
CA ALA A 156 -45.00 -31.54 90.02
C ALA A 156 -44.33 -31.19 88.67
N VAL A 157 -43.50 -30.15 88.71
CA VAL A 157 -42.09 -30.09 88.29
C VAL A 157 -41.71 -30.57 86.88
N LYS A 158 -41.27 -29.60 86.06
CA LYS A 158 -40.00 -29.51 85.26
C LYS A 158 -40.28 -28.49 84.12
N GLU A 159 -39.51 -27.45 83.81
CA GLU A 159 -38.21 -26.91 84.19
C GLU A 159 -38.26 -25.40 83.89
N GLY A 160 -37.76 -24.56 84.81
CA GLY A 160 -37.45 -23.15 84.56
C GLY A 160 -36.01 -23.07 84.04
N GLN A 161 -35.80 -22.57 82.83
CA GLN A 161 -35.68 -21.15 82.44
C GLN A 161 -34.21 -20.72 82.36
N LEU A 162 -33.91 -20.11 81.19
CA LEU A 162 -32.88 -19.10 80.94
C LEU A 162 -31.46 -19.70 80.74
N GLN A 163 -30.73 -19.41 79.66
CA GLN A 163 -30.75 -18.20 78.84
C GLN A 163 -29.94 -18.42 77.54
N LYS A 164 -30.41 -17.75 76.48
CA LYS A 164 -29.67 -17.32 75.28
C LYS A 164 -29.34 -18.39 74.22
N GLU A 165 -30.27 -18.56 73.29
CA GLU A 165 -29.94 -18.46 71.86
C GLU A 165 -31.17 -18.07 71.06
N SER A 166 -31.15 -16.84 70.57
CA SER A 166 -32.15 -16.26 69.70
C SER A 166 -31.44 -15.45 68.63
N GLN A 167 -31.90 -15.64 67.40
CA GLN A 167 -32.00 -14.67 66.30
C GLN A 167 -31.25 -15.05 65.01
N ALA A 168 -32.05 -15.57 64.07
CA ALA A 168 -32.34 -14.94 62.79
C ALA A 168 -31.15 -14.38 61.99
N LYS A 169 -30.80 -15.08 60.90
CA LYS A 169 -30.16 -14.47 59.73
C LYS A 169 -31.23 -13.90 58.79
N LYS A 170 -31.40 -12.56 58.81
CA LYS A 170 -31.68 -11.77 57.61
C LYS A 170 -30.35 -11.46 56.92
N LYS A 171 -30.44 -11.38 55.59
CA LYS A 171 -29.47 -10.81 54.62
C LYS A 171 -28.63 -9.66 55.21
N THR A 172 -27.32 -9.64 54.88
CA THR A 172 -26.64 -8.58 54.08
C THR A 172 -25.12 -8.77 54.09
N SER A 173 -24.52 -8.60 52.91
CA SER A 173 -23.21 -8.00 52.55
C SER A 173 -21.95 -8.14 53.43
N LYS A 174 -20.83 -8.19 52.68
CA LYS A 174 -19.42 -7.93 53.03
C LYS A 174 -18.60 -9.06 53.69
N LEU A 175 -17.58 -9.45 52.92
CA LEU A 175 -16.19 -9.66 53.34
C LEU A 175 -15.83 -10.98 54.06
N GLU A 176 -15.24 -11.92 53.33
CA GLU A 176 -14.30 -12.97 53.78
C GLU A 176 -13.33 -13.18 52.61
N ARG A 177 -11.99 -13.14 52.64
CA ARG A 177 -10.91 -13.42 53.61
C ARG A 177 -10.97 -14.81 54.24
N SER A 178 -10.31 -15.74 53.56
CA SER A 178 -9.84 -17.04 54.03
C SER A 178 -8.82 -16.91 55.18
N LYS A 179 -8.88 -17.87 56.11
CA LYS A 179 -8.01 -18.06 57.28
C LYS A 179 -6.90 -19.09 56.99
N THR A 180 -5.65 -18.70 57.28
CA THR A 180 -4.56 -19.34 58.08
C THR A 180 -4.47 -20.88 58.16
N SER A 181 -3.28 -21.53 58.19
CA SER A 181 -1.98 -21.14 58.81
C SER A 181 -0.87 -22.18 58.53
N GLN A 182 0.38 -21.73 58.32
CA GLN A 182 1.63 -22.12 59.03
C GLN A 182 2.77 -21.20 58.49
N VAL A 183 3.26 -20.16 59.20
CA VAL A 183 4.48 -20.10 60.06
C VAL A 183 5.77 -20.26 59.19
N ASP A 184 6.71 -19.32 59.00
CA ASP A 184 7.54 -18.44 59.87
C ASP A 184 7.99 -17.17 59.08
N VAL A 185 7.98 -15.92 59.60
CA VAL A 185 9.01 -15.21 60.42
C VAL A 185 10.35 -15.06 59.66
N ASP A 186 10.66 -13.93 59.00
CA ASP A 186 11.42 -12.76 59.49
C ASP A 186 11.76 -11.88 58.24
N ASP A 187 12.06 -10.58 58.20
CA ASP A 187 11.95 -9.43 59.09
C ASP A 187 12.28 -8.18 58.20
N LYS A 188 11.67 -7.02 58.50
CA LYS A 188 12.00 -5.61 58.09
C LYS A 188 12.04 -5.18 56.60
N LYS A 189 11.00 -4.45 56.14
CA LYS A 189 10.84 -2.95 56.10
C LYS A 189 11.69 -2.25 55.01
N ILE A 190 11.13 -1.99 53.82
CA ILE A 190 10.37 -0.79 53.37
C ILE A 190 11.10 0.54 53.60
N ARG A 191 11.51 1.24 52.52
CA ARG A 191 10.96 2.56 52.11
C ARG A 191 11.70 3.22 50.93
N GLU A 192 10.96 3.41 49.84
CA GLU A 192 10.90 4.63 49.02
C GLU A 192 10.83 5.89 49.93
N GLU A 193 11.32 7.08 49.62
CA GLU A 193 11.41 7.78 48.34
C GLU A 193 12.20 9.11 48.53
N ASN A 194 12.74 9.63 47.42
CA ASN A 194 12.82 11.05 47.03
C ASN A 194 13.82 12.06 47.65
N SER A 195 14.64 12.58 46.72
CA SER A 195 14.88 14.01 46.40
C SER A 195 16.16 14.73 46.88
N LYS A 196 16.91 15.21 45.87
CA LYS A 196 17.60 16.52 45.68
C LYS A 196 18.59 17.06 46.73
N GLY A 197 19.83 17.30 46.28
CA GLY A 197 20.48 18.62 46.48
C GLY A 197 21.99 18.68 46.81
N ARG A 198 22.77 19.21 45.85
CA ARG A 198 23.86 20.22 45.96
C ARG A 198 25.32 19.87 46.38
N ASN A 199 26.21 20.12 45.40
CA ASN A 199 27.35 21.08 45.37
C ASN A 199 28.77 20.73 45.89
N ILE A 200 29.74 21.38 45.20
CA ILE A 200 31.14 21.76 45.54
C ILE A 200 32.21 20.73 45.12
N LYS A 201 33.35 21.04 44.46
CA LYS A 201 33.91 22.11 43.59
C LYS A 201 35.38 21.69 43.30
N GLN A 202 35.95 22.18 42.19
CA GLN A 202 37.39 22.53 41.96
C GLN A 202 38.39 21.35 41.83
N ASN A 203 39.44 21.31 40.99
CA ASN A 203 40.22 22.24 40.14
C ASN A 203 40.92 21.36 39.05
N GLU A 204 41.01 21.77 37.78
CA GLU A 204 42.15 22.48 37.13
C GLU A 204 43.54 21.80 37.25
N ASP A 205 44.10 21.36 36.11
CA ASP A 205 45.45 21.66 35.60
C ASP A 205 45.68 20.90 34.26
N ASN A 206 45.70 21.54 33.09
CA ASN A 206 46.84 22.24 32.45
C ASN A 206 48.15 21.42 32.35
N ASN A 207 48.46 20.93 31.13
CA ASN A 207 49.85 20.99 30.66
C ASN A 207 49.96 21.03 29.12
N LYS A 208 49.96 22.26 28.59
CA LYS A 208 50.72 22.66 27.41
C LYS A 208 52.17 22.90 27.85
N ARG A 209 53.16 22.33 27.16
CA ARG A 209 54.52 22.88 26.99
C ARG A 209 55.18 22.14 25.82
N SER A 210 56.08 22.69 25.03
CA SER A 210 56.37 24.03 24.53
C SER A 210 57.61 23.86 23.64
N ARG A 211 57.74 24.77 22.69
CA ARG A 211 58.80 24.94 21.70
C ARG A 211 60.14 25.33 22.35
N SER A 212 61.26 24.79 21.87
CA SER A 212 62.63 25.33 21.95
C SER A 212 63.48 24.57 20.91
N GLU A 213 63.84 25.19 19.78
CA GLU A 213 65.13 25.86 19.47
C GLU A 213 66.33 24.91 19.30
N ASP A 214 67.05 25.14 18.19
CA ASP A 214 68.06 24.32 17.51
C ASP A 214 69.31 23.97 18.35
N PRO A 215 70.11 23.00 17.88
CA PRO A 215 71.43 23.38 17.37
C PRO A 215 71.81 22.77 16.00
N LEU A 216 72.70 23.49 15.34
CA LEU A 216 73.32 23.23 14.03
C LEU A 216 74.25 21.99 13.99
N GLU A 217 74.46 21.52 12.74
CA GLU A 217 75.49 20.59 12.21
C GLU A 217 75.25 19.09 12.53
N GLU A 218 75.36 18.11 11.62
CA GLU A 218 76.18 17.94 10.42
C GLU A 218 75.58 16.85 9.49
N GLY A 219 76.07 16.75 8.25
CA GLY A 219 75.42 16.10 7.11
C GLY A 219 75.11 14.59 7.17
N GLY A 220 74.04 14.21 6.45
CA GLY A 220 73.69 12.82 6.18
C GLY A 220 72.63 12.71 5.08
N SER A 221 73.07 12.35 3.87
CA SER A 221 72.25 12.17 2.67
C SER A 221 71.13 11.14 2.85
N ILE A 222 69.89 11.61 3.08
CA ILE A 222 68.68 10.77 2.97
C ILE A 222 68.17 10.88 1.54
N GLN A 223 68.39 9.82 0.75
CA GLN A 223 67.77 9.64 -0.55
C GLN A 223 66.24 9.66 -0.39
N LYS A 224 65.59 10.73 -0.86
CA LYS A 224 64.14 10.73 -1.09
C LYS A 224 63.85 9.64 -2.12
N ARG A 225 63.15 8.58 -1.69
CA ARG A 225 62.48 7.66 -2.61
C ARG A 225 61.58 8.52 -3.51
N PRO A 226 61.60 8.37 -4.84
CA PRO A 226 60.69 9.10 -5.69
C PRO A 226 59.27 8.65 -5.31
N CYS A 227 58.45 9.59 -4.83
CA CYS A 227 57.01 9.43 -4.84
C CYS A 227 56.64 9.23 -6.32
N LEU A 228 56.28 8.00 -6.69
CA LEU A 228 55.59 7.77 -7.95
C LEU A 228 54.26 8.48 -7.80
N ASP A 229 54.12 9.63 -8.47
CA ASP A 229 52.82 10.22 -8.75
C ASP A 229 52.06 9.18 -9.58
N ILE A 230 51.24 8.37 -8.91
CA ILE A 230 50.31 7.48 -9.58
C ILE A 230 49.34 8.40 -10.33
N GLU A 231 49.49 8.50 -11.64
CA GLU A 231 48.58 9.23 -12.51
C GLU A 231 47.16 8.75 -12.23
N ARG A 232 46.30 9.70 -11.86
CA ARG A 232 44.91 9.43 -11.49
C ARG A 232 44.17 8.92 -12.73
N PRO A 233 43.53 7.73 -12.69
CA PRO A 233 42.76 7.27 -13.83
C PRO A 233 41.62 8.26 -14.13
N ALA A 234 41.56 8.74 -15.37
CA ALA A 234 40.51 9.63 -15.83
C ALA A 234 39.15 8.90 -15.82
N THR A 235 38.25 9.29 -14.92
CA THR A 235 36.87 8.74 -14.81
C THR A 235 36.04 8.87 -16.10
N LEU A 236 36.48 9.72 -17.02
CA LEU A 236 35.85 10.02 -18.30
C LEU A 236 36.47 9.27 -19.49
N ASP A 237 37.34 8.29 -19.22
CA ASP A 237 37.97 7.44 -20.23
C ASP A 237 37.51 5.98 -20.09
N SER A 238 37.12 5.37 -21.21
CA SER A 238 36.71 3.97 -21.29
C SER A 238 37.82 3.01 -20.86
N ASP A 239 39.09 3.37 -21.03
CA ASP A 239 40.23 2.49 -20.74
C ASP A 239 40.41 2.20 -19.25
N ASN A 240 39.79 3.02 -18.38
CA ASN A 240 39.79 2.83 -16.93
C ASN A 240 38.74 1.83 -16.43
N TYR A 241 37.89 1.32 -17.34
CA TYR A 241 36.85 0.36 -17.03
C TYR A 241 37.22 -1.01 -17.60
N LYS A 242 37.15 -2.04 -16.75
CA LYS A 242 37.22 -3.43 -17.18
C LYS A 242 35.80 -3.96 -17.38
N PHE A 243 35.43 -4.31 -18.61
CA PHE A 243 34.10 -4.80 -18.96
C PHE A 243 33.98 -6.30 -18.69
N HIS A 244 32.82 -6.73 -18.19
CA HIS A 244 32.61 -8.08 -17.65
C HIS A 244 31.48 -8.85 -18.32
N THR A 245 30.25 -8.35 -18.27
CA THR A 245 29.10 -9.07 -18.84
C THR A 245 27.99 -8.14 -19.27
N VAL A 246 27.24 -8.52 -20.29
CA VAL A 246 26.07 -7.77 -20.74
C VAL A 246 24.93 -7.99 -19.76
N LEU A 247 24.50 -6.93 -19.09
CA LEU A 247 23.35 -6.93 -18.17
C LEU A 247 22.02 -6.79 -18.92
N GLY A 248 22.03 -6.07 -20.05
CA GLY A 248 20.83 -5.86 -20.86
C GLY A 248 21.15 -5.32 -22.25
N GLN A 249 20.30 -5.67 -23.21
CA GLN A 249 20.35 -5.16 -24.57
C GLN A 249 18.96 -4.62 -24.96
N GLY A 250 18.91 -3.33 -25.29
CA GLY A 250 17.68 -2.64 -25.68
C GLY A 250 17.75 -2.08 -27.09
N GLY A 251 16.64 -1.56 -27.61
CA GLY A 251 16.57 -0.95 -28.94
C GLY A 251 17.49 0.27 -29.12
N PHE A 252 17.97 0.86 -28.03
CA PHE A 252 18.78 2.08 -28.03
C PHE A 252 20.25 1.86 -27.64
N GLY A 253 20.62 0.67 -27.16
CA GLY A 253 21.99 0.43 -26.71
C GLY A 253 22.18 -0.80 -25.82
N TRP A 254 23.31 -0.79 -25.11
CA TRP A 254 23.79 -1.89 -24.27
C TRP A 254 23.96 -1.41 -22.83
N VAL A 255 23.70 -2.30 -21.88
CA VAL A 255 24.06 -2.10 -20.47
C VAL A 255 25.03 -3.22 -20.11
N ILE A 256 26.24 -2.85 -19.69
CA ILE A 256 27.34 -3.77 -19.44
C ILE A 256 27.83 -3.59 -18.01
N LEU A 257 28.02 -4.68 -17.28
CA LEU A 257 28.70 -4.68 -15.99
C LEU A 257 30.19 -4.41 -16.24
N ALA A 258 30.77 -3.48 -15.49
CA ALA A 258 32.19 -3.18 -15.53
C ALA A 258 32.73 -2.98 -14.12
N SER A 259 34.05 -3.08 -13.96
CA SER A 259 34.75 -2.62 -12.75
C SER A 259 35.63 -1.43 -13.05
N PHE A 260 35.54 -0.41 -12.20
CA PHE A 260 36.36 0.80 -12.30
C PHE A 260 37.67 0.63 -11.51
N ARG A 261 38.81 0.87 -12.18
CA ARG A 261 40.14 0.80 -11.55
C ARG A 261 40.42 2.07 -10.73
N PRO A 262 41.20 1.98 -9.64
CA PRO A 262 41.95 0.82 -9.14
C PRO A 262 41.15 -0.09 -8.19
N LYS A 263 40.11 0.41 -7.52
CA LYS A 263 39.37 -0.31 -6.46
C LYS A 263 38.53 -1.50 -6.95
N LYS A 264 38.45 -1.72 -8.26
CA LYS A 264 37.55 -2.69 -8.90
C LYS A 264 36.08 -2.49 -8.49
N GLN A 265 35.66 -1.25 -8.24
CA GLN A 265 34.26 -0.97 -7.90
C GLN A 265 33.36 -1.38 -9.07
N LEU A 266 32.36 -2.22 -8.81
CA LEU A 266 31.39 -2.63 -9.83
C LEU A 266 30.44 -1.49 -10.16
N VAL A 267 30.25 -1.25 -11.46
CA VAL A 267 29.39 -0.23 -12.04
C VAL A 267 28.63 -0.82 -13.23
N ALA A 268 27.46 -0.25 -13.54
CA ALA A 268 26.72 -0.57 -14.75
C ALA A 268 26.94 0.54 -15.79
N ILE A 269 27.49 0.20 -16.95
CA ILE A 269 27.74 1.18 -18.03
C ILE A 269 26.68 1.02 -19.11
N LYS A 270 25.81 2.02 -19.23
CA LYS A 270 24.84 2.14 -20.33
C LYS A 270 25.50 2.89 -21.49
N ILE A 271 25.54 2.26 -22.65
CA ILE A 271 26.17 2.76 -23.87
C ILE A 271 25.09 2.99 -24.93
N LEU A 272 24.90 4.23 -25.36
CA LEU A 272 23.90 4.63 -26.36
C LEU A 272 24.58 5.21 -27.60
N LYS A 273 24.14 4.79 -28.79
CA LYS A 273 24.61 5.39 -30.05
C LYS A 273 24.00 6.77 -30.25
N LYS A 274 24.83 7.77 -30.54
CA LYS A 274 24.41 9.13 -30.87
C LYS A 274 23.87 9.19 -32.29
N GLN A 275 22.62 9.59 -32.42
CA GLN A 275 21.93 9.81 -33.67
C GLN A 275 21.27 11.19 -33.66
N LYS A 276 21.13 11.81 -34.83
CA LYS A 276 20.62 13.19 -34.94
C LYS A 276 19.26 13.40 -34.26
N ASN A 277 18.43 12.36 -34.17
CA ASN A 277 17.09 12.39 -33.60
C ASN A 277 17.02 12.05 -32.10
N ASN A 278 18.11 11.57 -31.47
CA ASN A 278 18.09 11.12 -30.07
C ASN A 278 19.00 11.93 -29.13
N CYS A 279 19.88 12.79 -29.64
CA CYS A 279 20.81 13.60 -28.84
C CYS A 279 20.12 14.37 -27.70
N ASP A 280 18.98 15.01 -27.97
CA ASP A 280 18.25 15.77 -26.94
C ASP A 280 17.70 14.86 -25.85
N SER A 281 17.28 13.64 -26.21
CA SER A 281 16.80 12.65 -25.25
C SER A 281 17.93 12.11 -24.38
N ILE A 282 19.11 11.87 -24.98
CA ILE A 282 20.32 11.42 -24.27
C ILE A 282 20.78 12.50 -23.27
N ALA A 283 20.85 13.76 -23.71
CA ALA A 283 21.24 14.87 -22.84
C ALA A 283 20.22 15.09 -21.71
N LYS A 284 18.92 14.93 -22.00
CA LYS A 284 17.85 14.97 -21.00
C LYS A 284 17.99 13.85 -19.98
N GLU A 285 18.22 12.61 -20.42
CA GLU A 285 18.43 11.47 -19.52
C GLU A 285 19.61 11.71 -18.57
N ALA A 286 20.73 12.26 -19.08
CA ALA A 286 21.87 12.62 -18.24
C ALA A 286 21.52 13.67 -17.18
N ARG A 287 20.72 14.68 -17.51
CA ARG A 287 20.26 15.67 -16.50
C ARG A 287 19.37 15.03 -15.45
N LEU A 288 18.44 14.16 -15.86
CA LEU A 288 17.54 13.47 -14.94
C LEU A 288 18.28 12.56 -13.96
N LEU A 289 19.33 11.87 -14.43
CA LEU A 289 20.21 11.05 -13.60
C LEU A 289 21.04 11.85 -12.57
N LYS A 290 21.21 13.16 -12.79
CA LYS A 290 21.83 14.06 -11.79
C LYS A 290 20.81 14.43 -10.72
N ILE A 291 19.59 14.76 -11.11
CA ILE A 291 18.49 15.08 -10.18
C ILE A 291 18.16 13.86 -9.31
N SER A 292 18.24 12.64 -9.87
CA SER A 292 17.95 11.41 -9.13
C SER A 292 18.90 11.13 -7.97
N ARG A 293 20.09 11.74 -7.92
CA ARG A 293 21.05 11.62 -6.80
C ARG A 293 20.47 12.06 -5.45
N GLU A 294 19.47 12.94 -5.46
CA GLU A 294 18.81 13.43 -4.24
C GLU A 294 17.82 12.42 -3.63
N CYS A 295 17.54 11.29 -4.30
CA CYS A 295 16.61 10.27 -3.82
C CYS A 295 17.28 8.89 -3.75
N ALA A 296 17.30 8.29 -2.57
CA ALA A 296 17.97 7.01 -2.33
C ALA A 296 17.42 5.86 -3.18
N PHE A 297 16.16 5.92 -3.60
CA PHE A 297 15.45 4.86 -4.32
C PHE A 297 15.43 5.03 -5.84
N LEU A 298 16.15 6.03 -6.37
CA LEU A 298 16.35 6.21 -7.79
C LEU A 298 17.78 5.84 -8.17
N CYS A 299 17.93 5.23 -9.34
CA CYS A 299 19.23 5.00 -9.92
C CYS A 299 19.88 6.33 -10.31
N HIS A 300 21.15 6.49 -9.96
CA HIS A 300 21.93 7.68 -10.32
C HIS A 300 23.19 7.32 -11.09
N SER A 301 23.75 8.34 -11.76
CA SER A 301 25.03 8.22 -12.46
C SER A 301 26.18 8.72 -11.60
N TYR A 302 27.26 7.93 -11.55
CA TYR A 302 28.57 8.34 -11.05
C TYR A 302 29.31 9.22 -12.06
N ALA A 303 29.16 8.94 -13.34
CA ALA A 303 29.75 9.75 -14.40
C ALA A 303 28.97 9.61 -15.70
N THR A 304 29.09 10.61 -16.55
CA THR A 304 28.66 10.58 -17.95
C THR A 304 29.82 11.05 -18.80
N PHE A 305 30.10 10.37 -19.90
CA PHE A 305 31.12 10.79 -20.87
C PHE A 305 30.74 10.29 -22.26
N GLN A 306 31.39 10.80 -23.30
CA GLN A 306 31.01 10.47 -24.67
C GLN A 306 32.24 10.26 -25.52
N SER A 307 32.12 9.30 -26.44
CA SER A 307 33.01 9.22 -27.60
C SER A 307 32.41 10.07 -28.72
N GLU A 308 33.00 9.95 -29.91
CA GLU A 308 32.45 10.42 -31.17
C GLU A 308 31.01 9.96 -31.45
N LEU A 309 30.75 8.67 -31.24
CA LEU A 309 29.57 7.96 -31.73
C LEU A 309 28.68 7.48 -30.58
N GLU A 310 29.20 7.39 -29.36
CA GLU A 310 28.47 6.88 -28.21
C GLU A 310 28.42 7.88 -27.06
N ALA A 311 27.35 7.76 -26.28
CA ALA A 311 27.21 8.34 -24.97
C ALA A 311 27.26 7.21 -23.93
N PHE A 312 28.09 7.40 -22.91
CA PHE A 312 28.32 6.47 -21.82
C PHE A 312 27.74 7.05 -20.53
N PHE A 313 26.98 6.23 -19.83
CA PHE A 313 26.46 6.52 -18.49
C PHE A 313 27.03 5.48 -17.55
N VAL A 314 27.87 5.91 -16.61
CA VAL A 314 28.41 5.09 -15.54
C VAL A 314 27.45 5.18 -14.38
N LEU A 315 26.68 4.12 -14.16
CA LEU A 315 25.59 4.04 -13.19
C LEU A 315 26.00 3.18 -12.00
N GLU A 316 25.30 3.37 -10.89
CA GLU A 316 25.38 2.42 -9.78
C GLU A 316 24.96 1.02 -10.22
N TYR A 317 25.66 -0.01 -9.71
CA TYR A 317 25.31 -1.40 -9.98
C TYR A 317 24.41 -1.96 -8.88
N ALA A 318 23.18 -2.30 -9.24
CA ALA A 318 22.22 -2.98 -8.38
C ALA A 318 22.33 -4.51 -8.55
N SER A 319 22.98 -5.18 -7.60
CA SER A 319 23.30 -6.61 -7.66
C SER A 319 22.11 -7.55 -7.38
N GLY A 320 21.04 -7.03 -6.79
CA GLY A 320 19.85 -7.77 -6.34
C GLY A 320 18.84 -8.17 -7.42
N LYS A 321 19.18 -8.00 -8.71
CA LYS A 321 18.32 -8.28 -9.88
C LYS A 321 17.11 -7.34 -9.99
N SER A 322 16.36 -7.45 -11.07
CA SER A 322 15.10 -6.72 -11.26
C SER A 322 13.92 -7.40 -10.57
N LEU A 323 12.88 -6.64 -10.24
CA LEU A 323 11.62 -7.20 -9.75
C LEU A 323 11.02 -8.18 -10.76
N TRP A 324 11.17 -7.94 -12.06
CA TRP A 324 10.77 -8.89 -13.10
C TRP A 324 11.44 -10.26 -12.90
N GLN A 325 12.75 -10.26 -12.71
CA GLN A 325 13.50 -11.51 -12.50
C GLN A 325 13.10 -12.22 -11.20
N MET A 326 12.74 -11.47 -10.16
CA MET A 326 12.23 -12.04 -8.91
C MET A 326 10.85 -12.68 -9.10
N ILE A 327 9.92 -11.96 -9.75
CA ILE A 327 8.57 -12.47 -10.06
C ILE A 327 8.65 -13.72 -10.95
N LEU A 328 9.49 -13.69 -11.99
CA LEU A 328 9.68 -14.82 -12.89
C LEU A 328 10.20 -16.07 -12.16
N ARG A 329 11.08 -15.89 -11.17
CA ARG A 329 11.66 -16.99 -10.38
C ARG A 329 10.67 -17.53 -9.36
N ASP A 330 10.02 -16.65 -8.59
CA ASP A 330 9.20 -17.02 -7.42
C ASP A 330 7.72 -17.25 -7.77
N GLY A 331 7.29 -16.83 -8.97
CA GLY A 331 5.89 -16.78 -9.38
C GLY A 331 5.18 -15.56 -8.79
N ASN A 332 5.22 -15.39 -7.48
CA ASN A 332 4.77 -14.18 -6.80
C ASN A 332 5.72 -13.84 -5.64
N LEU A 333 5.60 -12.62 -5.10
CA LEU A 333 6.40 -12.15 -3.98
C LEU A 333 5.61 -12.25 -2.67
N PRO A 334 6.29 -12.53 -1.54
CA PRO A 334 5.66 -12.49 -0.23
C PRO A 334 5.20 -11.07 0.11
N MET A 335 4.09 -10.96 0.84
CA MET A 335 3.46 -9.67 1.16
C MET A 335 4.41 -8.66 1.82
N SER A 336 5.31 -9.13 2.70
CA SER A 336 6.32 -8.27 3.34
C SER A 336 7.24 -7.56 2.32
N ARG A 337 7.66 -8.25 1.26
CA ARG A 337 8.44 -7.66 0.15
C ARG A 337 7.60 -6.69 -0.67
N ILE A 338 6.33 -7.03 -0.93
CA ILE A 338 5.42 -6.15 -1.69
C ILE A 338 5.22 -4.83 -0.96
N ILE A 339 4.88 -4.87 0.33
CA ILE A 339 4.70 -3.65 1.14
C ILE A 339 5.98 -2.82 1.14
N PHE A 340 7.13 -3.45 1.40
CA PHE A 340 8.41 -2.76 1.48
C PHE A 340 8.81 -2.10 0.16
N TYR A 341 8.88 -2.87 -0.94
CA TYR A 341 9.29 -2.34 -2.24
C TYR A 341 8.31 -1.29 -2.79
N THR A 342 7.00 -1.50 -2.61
CA THR A 342 6.03 -0.50 -3.05
C THR A 342 6.09 0.78 -2.22
N ALA A 343 6.41 0.71 -0.92
CA ALA A 343 6.62 1.90 -0.10
C ALA A 343 7.83 2.72 -0.57
N GLU A 344 8.95 2.07 -0.90
CA GLU A 344 10.13 2.77 -1.46
C GLU A 344 9.84 3.38 -2.84
N MET A 345 9.10 2.64 -3.68
CA MET A 345 8.62 3.17 -4.96
C MET A 345 7.73 4.41 -4.76
N VAL A 346 6.85 4.45 -3.75
CA VAL A 346 6.04 5.63 -3.42
C VAL A 346 6.92 6.85 -3.16
N VAL A 347 7.98 6.71 -2.36
CA VAL A 347 8.93 7.79 -2.07
C VAL A 347 9.59 8.28 -3.37
N ALA A 348 10.11 7.36 -4.19
CA ALA A 348 10.76 7.69 -5.45
C ALA A 348 9.83 8.41 -6.44
N LEU A 349 8.58 7.96 -6.57
CA LEU A 349 7.60 8.60 -7.46
C LEU A 349 7.19 9.98 -6.97
N GLN A 350 6.94 10.14 -5.67
CA GLN A 350 6.63 11.46 -5.10
C GLN A 350 7.79 12.43 -5.27
N PHE A 351 9.03 11.97 -5.10
CA PHE A 351 10.21 12.79 -5.39
C PHE A 351 10.23 13.25 -6.86
N LEU A 352 10.11 12.33 -7.83
CA LEU A 352 10.09 12.69 -9.26
C LEU A 352 8.97 13.69 -9.57
N HIS A 353 7.77 13.41 -9.08
CA HIS A 353 6.59 14.24 -9.35
C HIS A 353 6.73 15.62 -8.70
N SER A 354 7.35 15.73 -7.51
CA SER A 354 7.65 17.01 -6.86
C SER A 354 8.64 17.87 -7.65
N LYS A 355 9.52 17.24 -8.43
CA LYS A 355 10.45 17.90 -9.36
C LYS A 355 9.82 18.14 -10.75
N GLY A 356 8.53 17.86 -10.93
CA GLY A 356 7.83 18.02 -12.21
C GLY A 356 8.25 17.01 -13.28
N ILE A 357 8.73 15.83 -12.87
CA ILE A 357 9.20 14.75 -13.74
C ILE A 357 8.19 13.60 -13.74
N ILE A 358 7.85 13.07 -14.90
CA ILE A 358 7.07 11.83 -15.08
C ILE A 358 7.98 10.77 -15.67
N HIS A 359 8.00 9.55 -15.12
CA HIS A 359 8.84 8.46 -15.58
C HIS A 359 8.35 7.85 -16.91
N ARG A 360 7.04 7.54 -17.03
CA ARG A 360 6.36 6.99 -18.22
C ARG A 360 6.77 5.59 -18.70
N ASP A 361 7.67 4.89 -18.02
CA ASP A 361 8.07 3.52 -18.37
C ASP A 361 8.38 2.67 -17.13
N LEU A 362 7.54 2.83 -16.10
CA LEU A 362 7.60 1.95 -14.94
C LEU A 362 7.12 0.56 -15.32
N LYS A 363 7.96 -0.42 -15.01
CA LYS A 363 7.75 -1.86 -15.15
C LYS A 363 8.70 -2.60 -14.21
N PRO A 364 8.47 -3.88 -13.89
CA PRO A 364 9.33 -4.64 -12.98
C PRO A 364 10.78 -4.77 -13.49
N ASP A 365 11.03 -4.71 -14.81
CA ASP A 365 12.39 -4.69 -15.37
C ASP A 365 13.20 -3.44 -14.97
N ASN A 366 12.51 -2.31 -14.79
CA ASN A 366 13.11 -1.00 -14.49
C ASN A 366 13.17 -0.73 -12.98
N VAL A 367 12.79 -1.68 -12.13
CA VAL A 367 12.94 -1.59 -10.67
C VAL A 367 13.93 -2.66 -10.25
N LEU A 368 15.15 -2.24 -9.94
CA LEU A 368 16.22 -3.12 -9.49
C LEU A 368 16.31 -3.13 -7.97
N VAL A 369 16.95 -4.14 -7.40
CA VAL A 369 17.27 -4.21 -5.97
C VAL A 369 18.78 -4.05 -5.79
N ASP A 370 19.21 -3.15 -4.92
CA ASP A 370 20.62 -2.91 -4.63
C ASP A 370 21.21 -3.98 -3.69
N LYS A 371 22.50 -3.86 -3.39
CA LYS A 371 23.24 -4.80 -2.54
C LYS A 371 22.68 -4.97 -1.13
N ASP A 372 22.03 -3.92 -0.61
CA ASP A 372 21.52 -3.87 0.75
C ASP A 372 20.04 -4.29 0.80
N GLY A 373 19.38 -4.47 -0.36
CA GLY A 373 17.99 -4.91 -0.46
C GLY A 373 16.98 -3.82 -0.74
N HIS A 374 17.42 -2.60 -1.05
CA HIS A 374 16.54 -1.47 -1.35
C HIS A 374 16.32 -1.33 -2.86
N ILE A 375 15.18 -0.81 -3.28
CA ILE A 375 14.89 -0.64 -4.70
C ILE A 375 15.64 0.55 -5.31
N LYS A 376 15.91 0.44 -6.60
CA LYS A 376 16.43 1.48 -7.48
C LYS A 376 15.58 1.53 -8.74
N ILE A 377 14.82 2.60 -8.93
CA ILE A 377 14.10 2.84 -10.19
C ILE A 377 15.09 3.36 -11.23
N CYS A 378 15.14 2.69 -12.38
CA CYS A 378 16.09 2.89 -13.46
C CYS A 378 15.42 3.32 -14.77
N ASP A 379 16.24 3.75 -15.73
CA ASP A 379 15.88 4.04 -17.13
C ASP A 379 14.93 5.25 -17.33
N PHE A 380 15.52 6.45 -17.27
CA PHE A 380 14.83 7.71 -17.50
C PHE A 380 14.73 8.11 -18.99
N GLY A 381 15.04 7.21 -19.93
CA GLY A 381 15.06 7.53 -21.36
C GLY A 381 13.71 8.03 -21.90
N LEU A 382 12.61 7.53 -21.34
CA LEU A 382 11.24 7.93 -21.70
C LEU A 382 10.65 9.02 -20.78
N ALA A 383 11.38 9.47 -19.76
CA ALA A 383 10.87 10.44 -18.81
C ALA A 383 10.62 11.82 -19.46
N LYS A 384 9.77 12.62 -18.81
CA LYS A 384 9.35 13.96 -19.27
C LYS A 384 9.44 14.96 -18.12
N GLU A 385 10.09 16.09 -18.38
CA GLU A 385 10.26 17.21 -17.44
C GLU A 385 9.19 18.31 -17.67
N ASN A 386 9.15 19.29 -16.75
CA ASN A 386 8.32 20.50 -16.82
C ASN A 386 6.80 20.23 -16.83
N ILE A 387 6.37 19.23 -16.07
CA ILE A 387 4.95 18.93 -15.91
C ILE A 387 4.41 19.59 -14.63
N THR A 388 3.56 20.60 -14.80
CA THR A 388 3.05 21.44 -13.70
C THR A 388 1.62 21.07 -13.32
N GLY A 389 1.39 19.85 -12.81
CA GLY A 389 0.09 19.36 -12.29
C GLY A 389 -1.08 19.23 -13.30
N GLN A 390 -1.14 20.11 -14.29
CA GLN A 390 -2.07 20.13 -15.40
C GLN A 390 -1.73 19.02 -16.41
N LYS A 391 -2.76 18.55 -17.11
CA LYS A 391 -2.57 17.62 -18.22
C LYS A 391 -2.05 18.42 -19.42
N ASN A 392 -0.75 18.33 -19.67
CA ASN A 392 -0.08 19.05 -20.75
C ASN A 392 0.84 18.14 -21.57
N ASN A 393 0.74 16.82 -21.38
CA ASN A 393 1.56 15.83 -22.05
C ASN A 393 0.72 14.93 -22.95
N TYR A 394 1.33 14.47 -24.04
CA TYR A 394 0.69 13.64 -25.06
C TYR A 394 1.65 12.55 -25.55
N GLY A 395 1.09 11.62 -26.32
CA GLY A 395 1.85 10.65 -27.08
C GLY A 395 1.94 9.29 -26.39
N LEU A 396 2.02 8.26 -27.23
CA LEU A 396 2.09 6.87 -26.81
C LEU A 396 3.53 6.54 -26.38
N ALA A 397 3.76 6.46 -25.07
CA ALA A 397 5.02 6.05 -24.47
C ALA A 397 4.81 4.90 -23.48
N GLY A 398 5.90 4.25 -23.07
CA GLY A 398 5.92 3.19 -22.07
C GLY A 398 5.75 1.78 -22.62
N THR A 399 5.91 0.80 -21.75
CA THR A 399 5.85 -0.63 -22.08
C THR A 399 4.42 -1.17 -22.09
N ARG A 400 4.10 -2.02 -23.08
CA ARG A 400 2.77 -2.64 -23.20
C ARG A 400 2.42 -3.40 -21.92
N GLY A 401 1.21 -3.21 -21.40
CA GLY A 401 0.73 -3.83 -20.16
C GLY A 401 0.72 -2.86 -18.98
N TYR A 402 1.68 -1.93 -18.96
CA TYR A 402 1.84 -0.94 -17.88
C TYR A 402 1.33 0.44 -18.25
N ARG A 403 1.00 0.68 -19.53
CA ARG A 403 0.44 1.96 -19.99
C ARG A 403 -0.95 2.19 -19.39
N ALA A 404 -1.12 3.37 -18.80
CA ALA A 404 -2.40 3.84 -18.33
C ALA A 404 -3.43 3.95 -19.47
N PRO A 405 -4.74 3.80 -19.18
CA PRO A 405 -5.77 3.91 -20.17
C PRO A 405 -5.60 5.19 -20.97
N GLU A 406 -5.57 6.38 -20.35
CA GLU A 406 -5.44 7.69 -21.00
C GLU A 406 -4.27 7.80 -22.00
N VAL A 407 -3.15 7.09 -21.76
CA VAL A 407 -2.02 7.02 -22.71
C VAL A 407 -2.37 6.21 -23.95
N LEU A 408 -3.07 5.08 -23.78
CA LEU A 408 -3.58 4.26 -24.89
C LEU A 408 -4.66 5.00 -25.68
N LEU A 409 -5.43 5.87 -25.01
CA LEU A 409 -6.44 6.73 -25.63
C LEU A 409 -5.85 7.90 -26.40
N GLN A 410 -4.53 8.14 -26.24
CA GLN A 410 -3.85 9.34 -26.73
C GLN A 410 -4.51 10.64 -26.21
N ASP A 411 -5.11 10.58 -25.03
CA ASP A 411 -5.62 11.75 -24.33
C ASP A 411 -4.45 12.53 -23.69
N GLU A 412 -4.71 13.74 -23.26
CA GLU A 412 -3.79 14.49 -22.39
C GLU A 412 -3.64 13.77 -21.06
N TYR A 413 -2.41 13.72 -20.55
CA TYR A 413 -2.11 13.09 -19.28
C TYR A 413 -1.09 13.88 -18.46
N ASN A 414 -1.05 13.58 -17.16
CA ASN A 414 -0.09 14.10 -16.19
C ASN A 414 0.59 12.91 -15.47
N ALA A 415 1.16 13.15 -14.28
CA ALA A 415 1.89 12.13 -13.53
C ALA A 415 1.02 10.97 -13.00
N ALA A 416 -0.31 11.04 -13.12
CA ALA A 416 -1.23 9.94 -12.78
C ALA A 416 -0.93 8.64 -13.54
N VAL A 417 -0.27 8.72 -14.69
CA VAL A 417 0.10 7.55 -15.50
C VAL A 417 1.12 6.67 -14.79
N ASP A 418 2.03 7.25 -14.02
CA ASP A 418 3.03 6.49 -13.25
C ASP A 418 2.35 5.72 -12.10
N TRP A 419 1.33 6.30 -11.48
CA TRP A 419 0.54 5.64 -10.43
C TRP A 419 -0.30 4.46 -10.96
N TRP A 420 -0.76 4.54 -12.21
CA TRP A 420 -1.35 3.38 -12.87
C TRP A 420 -0.32 2.27 -13.06
N SER A 421 0.85 2.59 -13.63
CA SER A 421 1.92 1.60 -13.84
C SER A 421 2.39 0.98 -12.52
N PHE A 422 2.47 1.78 -11.45
CA PHE A 422 2.71 1.32 -10.08
C PHE A 422 1.66 0.30 -9.62
N GLY A 423 0.36 0.57 -9.84
CA GLY A 423 -0.70 -0.39 -9.52
C GLY A 423 -0.59 -1.71 -10.29
N VAL A 424 -0.19 -1.64 -11.57
CA VAL A 424 0.07 -2.83 -12.39
C VAL A 424 1.25 -3.65 -11.83
N ILE A 425 2.36 -2.99 -11.46
CA ILE A 425 3.53 -3.64 -10.86
C ILE A 425 3.16 -4.30 -9.52
N MET A 426 2.38 -3.60 -8.68
CA MET A 426 1.91 -4.11 -7.39
C MET A 426 1.03 -5.36 -7.55
N TYR A 427 0.11 -5.35 -8.52
CA TYR A 427 -0.72 -6.51 -8.85
C TYR A 427 0.14 -7.68 -9.34
N GLU A 428 1.11 -7.42 -10.22
CA GLU A 428 1.97 -8.45 -10.78
C GLU A 428 2.91 -9.06 -9.74
N MET A 429 3.44 -8.27 -8.81
CA MET A 429 4.19 -8.81 -7.67
C MET A 429 3.36 -9.79 -6.83
N ALA A 430 2.06 -9.54 -6.65
CA ALA A 430 1.20 -10.41 -5.86
C ALA A 430 0.72 -11.66 -6.61
N THR A 431 0.57 -11.59 -7.93
CA THR A 431 -0.11 -12.63 -8.72
C THR A 431 0.78 -13.36 -9.73
N GLY A 432 1.93 -12.78 -10.07
CA GLY A 432 2.79 -13.25 -11.16
C GLY A 432 2.26 -12.96 -12.56
N LYS A 433 1.18 -12.19 -12.67
CA LYS A 433 0.46 -11.97 -13.93
C LYS A 433 0.10 -10.50 -14.08
N LEU A 434 -0.12 -10.06 -15.31
CA LEU A 434 -0.68 -8.74 -15.57
C LEU A 434 -2.20 -8.73 -15.26
N PRO A 435 -2.75 -7.59 -14.80
CA PRO A 435 -4.17 -7.47 -14.45
C PRO A 435 -5.10 -7.50 -15.66
N TYR A 436 -4.58 -7.19 -16.85
CA TYR A 436 -5.35 -7.14 -18.10
C TYR A 436 -4.60 -7.84 -19.22
N SER A 437 -5.35 -8.41 -20.16
CA SER A 437 -4.78 -9.02 -21.35
C SER A 437 -4.02 -7.99 -22.19
N THR A 438 -2.78 -8.35 -22.56
CA THR A 438 -1.95 -7.59 -23.49
C THR A 438 -1.94 -8.22 -24.88
N SER A 439 -2.93 -9.01 -25.27
CA SER A 439 -2.99 -9.59 -26.62
C SER A 439 -3.62 -8.61 -27.62
N GLY A 440 -3.35 -8.82 -28.92
CA GLY A 440 -4.00 -8.07 -30.01
C GLY A 440 -3.46 -6.65 -30.25
N SER A 441 -4.33 -5.72 -30.62
CA SER A 441 -3.99 -4.32 -30.90
C SER A 441 -4.07 -3.42 -29.66
N ILE A 442 -3.65 -2.15 -29.77
CA ILE A 442 -3.86 -1.12 -28.73
C ILE A 442 -5.35 -1.00 -28.38
N LEU A 443 -6.25 -1.17 -29.36
CA LEU A 443 -7.70 -1.12 -29.12
C LEU A 443 -8.16 -2.31 -28.28
N ASN A 444 -7.63 -3.51 -28.51
CA ASN A 444 -7.98 -4.70 -27.73
C ASN A 444 -7.54 -4.52 -26.28
N GLN A 445 -6.32 -4.02 -26.08
CA GLN A 445 -5.80 -3.71 -24.74
C GLN A 445 -6.64 -2.64 -24.04
N THR A 446 -6.98 -1.57 -24.77
CA THR A 446 -7.85 -0.50 -24.24
C THR A 446 -9.22 -1.05 -23.85
N TYR A 447 -9.80 -1.90 -24.69
CA TYR A 447 -11.08 -2.53 -24.43
C TYR A 447 -11.01 -3.39 -23.17
N ALA A 448 -10.00 -4.28 -23.05
CA ALA A 448 -9.79 -5.11 -21.87
C ALA A 448 -9.72 -4.26 -20.59
N ILE A 449 -8.91 -3.20 -20.57
CA ILE A 449 -8.79 -2.28 -19.42
C ILE A 449 -10.13 -1.62 -19.06
N MET A 450 -10.97 -1.30 -20.04
CA MET A 450 -12.22 -0.58 -19.82
C MET A 450 -13.39 -1.49 -19.42
N THR A 451 -13.36 -2.77 -19.79
CA THR A 451 -14.50 -3.69 -19.63
C THR A 451 -14.25 -4.84 -18.68
N GLU A 452 -13.00 -5.28 -18.56
CA GLU A 452 -12.64 -6.43 -17.73
C GLU A 452 -12.35 -5.99 -16.29
N THR A 453 -12.64 -6.87 -15.35
CA THR A 453 -12.22 -6.73 -13.95
C THR A 453 -11.01 -7.63 -13.73
N PRO A 454 -9.89 -7.14 -13.17
CA PRO A 454 -8.76 -7.99 -12.83
C PRO A 454 -9.19 -9.15 -11.91
N ASP A 455 -8.52 -10.28 -12.05
CA ASP A 455 -8.74 -11.44 -11.20
C ASP A 455 -8.02 -11.22 -9.87
N TYR A 456 -8.76 -11.10 -8.78
CA TYR A 456 -8.20 -10.83 -7.46
C TYR A 456 -8.23 -12.11 -6.62
N PRO A 457 -7.08 -12.77 -6.40
CA PRO A 457 -7.05 -14.01 -5.64
C PRO A 457 -7.46 -13.83 -4.19
N SER A 458 -8.09 -14.85 -3.60
CA SER A 458 -8.62 -14.82 -2.23
C SER A 458 -7.56 -14.67 -1.13
N TYR A 459 -6.28 -14.91 -1.44
CA TYR A 459 -5.17 -14.72 -0.50
C TYR A 459 -4.72 -13.26 -0.36
N MET A 460 -5.23 -12.36 -1.20
CA MET A 460 -4.92 -10.94 -1.15
C MET A 460 -5.66 -10.27 0.02
N SER A 461 -4.98 -9.42 0.78
CA SER A 461 -5.60 -8.74 1.92
C SER A 461 -6.63 -7.70 1.47
N GLU A 462 -7.61 -7.39 2.33
CA GLU A 462 -8.63 -6.40 2.03
C GLU A 462 -8.02 -5.02 1.75
N GLU A 463 -6.96 -4.65 2.46
CA GLU A 463 -6.23 -3.39 2.28
C GLU A 463 -5.52 -3.34 0.93
N MET A 464 -4.96 -4.45 0.47
CA MET A 464 -4.32 -4.54 -0.84
C MET A 464 -5.34 -4.42 -1.96
N LEU A 465 -6.49 -5.10 -1.84
CA LEU A 465 -7.58 -5.03 -2.80
C LEU A 465 -8.14 -3.60 -2.90
N ASP A 466 -8.34 -2.94 -1.76
CA ASP A 466 -8.80 -1.56 -1.69
C ASP A 466 -7.80 -0.60 -2.35
N LEU A 467 -6.49 -0.75 -2.07
CA LEU A 467 -5.44 0.06 -2.70
C LEU A 467 -5.37 -0.15 -4.21
N LEU A 468 -5.33 -1.41 -4.67
CA LEU A 468 -5.29 -1.74 -6.10
C LEU A 468 -6.51 -1.19 -6.84
N SER A 469 -7.69 -1.24 -6.23
CA SER A 469 -8.90 -0.67 -6.85
C SER A 469 -8.82 0.85 -7.07
N LYS A 470 -8.10 1.57 -6.19
CA LYS A 470 -7.88 3.03 -6.29
C LYS A 470 -6.75 3.39 -7.24
N LEU A 471 -5.74 2.52 -7.38
CA LEU A 471 -4.62 2.70 -8.32
C LEU A 471 -5.02 2.35 -9.75
N LEU A 472 -5.77 1.27 -9.94
CA LEU A 472 -6.30 0.81 -11.23
C LEU A 472 -7.65 1.47 -11.57
N GLU A 473 -7.89 2.67 -11.04
CA GLU A 473 -9.03 3.51 -11.44
C GLU A 473 -8.77 4.10 -12.83
N THR A 474 -9.69 3.88 -13.76
CA THR A 474 -9.55 4.29 -15.15
C THR A 474 -9.79 5.78 -15.35
N ASP A 475 -10.52 6.42 -14.42
CA ASP A 475 -10.62 7.88 -14.32
C ASP A 475 -9.42 8.45 -13.54
N ASP A 476 -8.45 8.99 -14.27
CA ASP A 476 -7.21 9.54 -13.70
C ASP A 476 -7.43 10.67 -12.68
N THR A 477 -8.58 11.35 -12.72
CA THR A 477 -8.95 12.38 -11.72
C THR A 477 -9.39 11.82 -10.38
N LYS A 478 -9.71 10.51 -10.32
CA LYS A 478 -10.09 9.79 -9.10
C LYS A 478 -9.00 8.84 -8.61
N ARG A 479 -7.99 8.60 -9.43
CA ARG A 479 -6.88 7.70 -9.13
C ARG A 479 -6.06 8.22 -7.95
N ILE A 480 -5.77 7.34 -6.99
CA ILE A 480 -4.92 7.68 -5.84
C ILE A 480 -3.47 7.92 -6.29
N GLY A 481 -2.75 8.79 -5.58
CA GLY A 481 -1.37 9.14 -5.88
C GLY A 481 -1.22 10.65 -6.07
N LEU A 482 -1.61 11.16 -7.24
CA LEU A 482 -1.77 12.61 -7.43
C LEU A 482 -2.98 13.17 -6.67
N ASN A 483 -4.04 12.37 -6.55
CA ASN A 483 -5.22 12.73 -5.77
C ASN A 483 -5.20 11.96 -4.45
N GLY A 484 -5.30 12.67 -3.33
CA GLY A 484 -5.16 12.08 -2.00
C GLY A 484 -3.73 11.67 -1.65
N ASN A 485 -3.52 11.16 -0.45
CA ASN A 485 -2.21 10.74 0.04
C ASN A 485 -2.12 9.21 0.12
N ILE A 486 -1.36 8.60 -0.79
CA ILE A 486 -1.16 7.14 -0.79
C ILE A 486 -0.47 6.64 0.48
N ARG A 487 0.34 7.48 1.15
CA ARG A 487 1.05 7.11 2.38
C ARG A 487 0.13 6.85 3.57
N GLU A 488 -1.07 7.43 3.55
CA GLU A 488 -2.09 7.27 4.60
C GLU A 488 -2.97 6.04 4.38
N HIS A 489 -2.77 5.29 3.29
CA HIS A 489 -3.57 4.11 3.01
C HIS A 489 -3.31 3.01 4.05
N PRO A 490 -4.34 2.30 4.57
CA PRO A 490 -4.18 1.24 5.58
C PRO A 490 -3.18 0.13 5.19
N PHE A 491 -2.98 -0.09 3.89
CA PHE A 491 -1.97 -1.01 3.36
C PHE A 491 -0.55 -0.69 3.83
N TYR A 492 -0.24 0.60 4.07
CA TYR A 492 1.06 1.06 4.56
C TYR A 492 1.08 1.38 6.06
N SER A 493 0.08 0.91 6.82
CA SER A 493 -0.04 1.19 8.27
C SER A 493 1.17 0.71 9.10
N THR A 494 1.95 -0.24 8.61
CA THR A 494 3.14 -0.77 9.26
C THR A 494 4.44 -0.01 8.91
N ILE A 495 4.39 0.92 7.96
CA ILE A 495 5.57 1.63 7.47
C ILE A 495 5.79 2.91 8.26
N ASN A 496 6.95 3.02 8.91
CA ASN A 496 7.49 4.30 9.34
C ASN A 496 8.20 4.96 8.14
N TRP A 497 7.56 5.98 7.56
CA TRP A 497 8.07 6.68 6.38
C TRP A 497 9.40 7.39 6.63
N ASP A 498 9.61 7.95 7.81
CA ASP A 498 10.87 8.63 8.15
C ASP A 498 12.03 7.62 8.20
N ASP A 499 11.81 6.44 8.79
CA ASP A 499 12.81 5.39 8.83
C ASP A 499 13.05 4.78 7.44
N LEU A 500 12.00 4.64 6.63
CA LEU A 500 12.11 4.17 5.26
C LEU A 500 12.99 5.11 4.42
N GLU A 501 12.66 6.41 4.37
CA GLU A 501 13.37 7.41 3.57
C GLU A 501 14.85 7.53 3.95
N ASN A 502 15.17 7.31 5.22
CA ASN A 502 16.54 7.33 5.73
C ASN A 502 17.21 5.94 5.71
N ARG A 503 16.61 4.93 5.05
CA ARG A 503 17.11 3.54 4.95
C ARG A 503 17.48 2.92 6.30
N ARG A 504 16.68 3.20 7.34
CA ARG A 504 16.82 2.63 8.69
C ARG A 504 15.99 1.37 8.91
N LEU A 505 15.01 1.11 8.03
CA LEU A 505 14.23 -0.12 8.08
C LEU A 505 15.05 -1.32 7.59
N GLU A 506 14.87 -2.46 8.25
CA GLU A 506 15.46 -3.72 7.84
C GLU A 506 14.87 -4.20 6.51
N THR A 507 15.73 -4.59 5.58
CA THR A 507 15.32 -5.04 4.25
C THR A 507 14.88 -6.51 4.27
N PRO A 508 13.82 -6.88 3.52
CA PRO A 508 13.29 -8.25 3.51
C PRO A 508 14.16 -9.25 2.71
N PHE A 509 15.23 -8.76 2.08
CA PHE A 509 16.14 -9.54 1.24
C PHE A 509 17.45 -8.78 1.09
N GLN A 510 18.59 -9.42 1.42
CA GLN A 510 19.93 -8.83 1.26
C GLN A 510 20.75 -9.65 0.27
N PRO A 511 20.92 -9.18 -0.98
CA PRO A 511 21.67 -9.91 -2.01
C PRO A 511 23.19 -9.84 -1.83
N GLY A 512 23.72 -8.78 -1.20
CA GLY A 512 25.16 -8.52 -1.12
C GLY A 512 25.80 -8.07 -2.44
N MET A 513 27.09 -7.73 -2.41
CA MET A 513 27.87 -7.42 -3.62
C MET A 513 28.76 -8.61 -4.02
N PRO A 514 28.73 -9.04 -5.28
CA PRO A 514 29.73 -9.99 -5.78
C PRO A 514 31.11 -9.33 -5.89
N SER A 515 32.16 -10.15 -5.91
CA SER A 515 33.50 -9.66 -6.19
C SER A 515 33.64 -9.37 -7.69
N ALA A 516 34.37 -8.32 -8.04
CA ALA A 516 34.70 -8.05 -9.44
C ALA A 516 35.55 -9.16 -10.07
N ASP A 517 36.23 -9.96 -9.24
CA ASP A 517 37.05 -11.09 -9.69
C ASP A 517 36.22 -12.34 -10.01
N ASP A 518 34.92 -12.35 -9.66
CA ASP A 518 34.00 -13.44 -10.01
C ASP A 518 33.58 -13.40 -11.50
N PHE A 519 33.95 -12.34 -12.22
CA PHE A 519 33.56 -12.11 -13.60
C PHE A 519 34.74 -12.21 -14.56
N TYR A 520 34.50 -12.88 -15.69
CA TYR A 520 35.44 -12.92 -16.81
C TYR A 520 35.43 -11.60 -17.58
N GLU A 521 36.57 -11.27 -18.18
CA GLU A 521 36.69 -10.09 -19.03
C GLU A 521 35.95 -10.29 -20.34
N PHE A 522 35.11 -9.31 -20.69
CA PHE A 522 34.35 -9.29 -21.93
C PHE A 522 34.94 -8.24 -22.87
N PRO A 523 35.50 -8.64 -24.03
CA PRO A 523 36.02 -7.69 -24.98
C PRO A 523 34.87 -6.84 -25.55
N LEU A 524 35.00 -5.52 -25.45
CA LEU A 524 34.00 -4.61 -26.00
C LEU A 524 33.85 -4.81 -27.52
N PRO A 525 32.61 -4.91 -28.04
CA PRO A 525 32.38 -5.05 -29.48
C PRO A 525 32.51 -3.72 -30.26
N PHE A 526 33.01 -2.65 -29.64
CA PHE A 526 33.04 -1.30 -30.23
C PHE A 526 34.45 -0.69 -30.16
N SER A 527 34.83 0.02 -31.22
CA SER A 527 36.09 0.76 -31.33
C SER A 527 35.91 2.16 -30.73
N THR A 528 36.79 2.55 -29.81
CA THR A 528 36.78 3.85 -29.10
C THR A 528 37.46 4.97 -29.89
N HIS A 529 37.88 4.73 -31.14
CA HIS A 529 38.66 5.69 -31.92
C HIS A 529 37.84 6.88 -32.46
N ASN A 530 38.40 8.09 -32.29
CA ASN A 530 37.91 9.38 -32.81
C ASN A 530 37.82 9.42 -34.34
N CYS A 531 36.64 9.74 -34.88
CA CYS A 531 36.35 10.19 -36.25
C CYS A 531 35.12 11.17 -36.33
N ASN A 532 35.35 12.48 -36.32
CA ASN A 532 34.42 13.63 -36.51
C ASN A 532 32.88 13.40 -36.52
N GLY A 533 32.23 13.86 -35.46
CA GLY A 533 30.85 13.63 -35.08
C GLY A 533 30.38 14.66 -34.04
N LYS A 534 29.09 14.70 -33.76
CA LYS A 534 28.48 15.75 -32.92
C LYS A 534 28.78 15.52 -31.43
N ASN A 535 29.34 16.54 -30.78
CA ASN A 535 29.60 16.56 -29.35
C ASN A 535 28.36 17.07 -28.59
N LEU A 536 27.89 16.33 -27.58
CA LEU A 536 26.83 16.74 -26.67
C LEU A 536 27.41 17.77 -25.67
N LYS A 537 26.99 19.03 -25.76
CA LYS A 537 27.44 20.07 -24.82
C LYS A 537 27.01 19.73 -23.39
N ASP A 538 27.91 19.99 -22.44
CA ASP A 538 27.69 19.81 -20.98
C ASP A 538 27.24 18.40 -20.58
N PHE A 539 27.56 17.40 -21.40
CA PHE A 539 27.22 16.00 -21.14
C PHE A 539 28.25 15.32 -20.23
N SER A 540 29.54 15.61 -20.44
CA SER A 540 30.61 14.96 -19.68
C SER A 540 30.67 15.52 -18.26
N GLU A 541 30.41 14.68 -17.26
CA GLU A 541 30.39 15.04 -15.84
C GLU A 541 30.80 13.86 -14.97
N VAL A 542 31.37 14.15 -13.81
CA VAL A 542 31.61 13.19 -12.73
C VAL A 542 30.85 13.68 -11.49
N ASP A 543 30.16 12.77 -10.80
CA ASP A 543 29.55 13.05 -9.52
C ASP A 543 30.63 13.45 -8.50
N PRO A 544 30.57 14.66 -7.91
CA PRO A 544 31.56 15.10 -6.93
C PRO A 544 31.58 14.23 -5.66
N ASN A 545 30.50 13.50 -5.37
CA ASN A 545 30.41 12.62 -4.19
C ASN A 545 30.83 11.18 -4.50
N TRP A 546 31.29 10.88 -5.72
CA TRP A 546 31.76 9.54 -6.04
C TRP A 546 33.16 9.32 -5.44
N ASN A 547 33.22 8.68 -4.28
CA ASN A 547 34.46 8.38 -3.56
C ASN A 547 35.21 7.15 -4.13
N TRP A 548 35.52 7.18 -5.42
CA TRP A 548 36.38 6.17 -6.06
C TRP A 548 37.87 6.32 -5.66
N GLN A 549 38.23 7.44 -5.02
CA GLN A 549 39.61 7.83 -4.72
C GLN A 549 40.15 7.34 -3.35
N GLU A 550 39.30 7.01 -2.37
CA GLU A 550 39.73 6.71 -0.97
C GLU A 550 40.16 5.27 -0.64
#